data_AF-A0A7Z0Q6I9-F1
#
_entry.id   AF-A0A7Z0Q6I9-F1
#
_cell.length_a   1.000
_cell.length_b   1.000
_cell.length_c   1.000
_cell.angle_alpha   90.00
_cell.angle_beta   90.00
_cell.angle_gamma   90.00
#
_symmetry.space_group_name_H-M   'P 1'
#
loop_
_entity.id
_entity.type
_entity.pdbx_description
1 polymer ?
#
loop_
_entity_poly.entity_id
_entity_poly.type
_entity_poly.pdbx_seq_one_letter_code
_entity_poly.pdbx_strand_id
1 'polypeptide(L)'
;MFSFSDLFQWDRFITPTIIKTFYWLVIALICLFGLSGIFSGLATMAISPFGGFLVLLSSIASIVVGIVFSRIAAELILIVFRINEHLGAIRDQGGGAR
;
A
#
# COMPACT_ATOMS: atom_id res chain seq x y z
N MET A 1 18.29 -7.94 -23.58
CA MET A 1 18.86 -6.76 -22.89
C MET A 1 17.67 -5.94 -22.42
N PHE A 2 17.26 -6.08 -21.16
CA PHE A 2 16.10 -5.33 -20.66
C PHE A 2 16.56 -3.90 -20.34
N SER A 3 16.26 -2.96 -21.23
CA SER A 3 16.59 -1.55 -21.03
C SER A 3 15.62 -0.97 -20.01
N PHE A 4 16.13 -0.62 -18.82
CA PHE A 4 15.35 0.03 -17.76
C PHE A 4 14.75 1.38 -18.20
N SER A 5 15.25 1.96 -19.28
CA SER A 5 14.74 3.20 -19.86
C SER A 5 13.39 3.04 -20.59
N ASP A 6 13.06 1.83 -21.08
CA ASP A 6 11.75 1.55 -21.70
C ASP A 6 10.65 1.31 -20.65
N LEU A 7 11.02 0.90 -19.43
CA LEU A 7 10.09 0.77 -18.31
C LEU A 7 9.59 2.14 -17.80
N PHE A 8 10.34 3.22 -18.06
CA PHE A 8 10.01 4.59 -17.64
C PHE A 8 9.20 5.40 -18.68
N GLN A 9 9.05 4.91 -19.93
CA GLN A 9 8.17 5.52 -20.93
C GLN A 9 6.69 5.08 -20.80
N TRP A 10 6.37 4.29 -19.78
CA TRP A 10 5.09 3.60 -19.60
C TRP A 10 4.22 4.22 -18.46
N ASP A 11 4.62 5.39 -17.97
CA ASP A 11 4.11 6.03 -16.74
C ASP A 11 2.62 6.44 -16.80
N ARG A 12 2.04 6.60 -17.99
CA ARG A 12 0.64 7.04 -18.17
C ARG A 12 -0.36 5.88 -18.16
N PHE A 13 0.06 4.63 -18.39
CA PHE A 13 -0.84 3.45 -18.44
C PHE A 13 -0.47 2.31 -17.48
N ILE A 14 0.78 2.20 -17.01
CA ILE A 14 1.15 1.20 -16.00
C ILE A 14 0.46 1.50 -14.66
N THR A 15 0.39 2.79 -14.34
CA THR A 15 0.19 3.24 -12.98
C THR A 15 -1.16 2.85 -12.37
N PRO A 16 -2.31 2.93 -13.07
CA PRO A 16 -3.59 2.47 -12.51
C PRO A 16 -3.59 0.97 -12.17
N THR A 17 -2.90 0.16 -12.98
CA THR A 17 -2.87 -1.30 -12.82
C THR A 17 -1.93 -1.72 -11.69
N ILE A 18 -0.75 -1.08 -11.57
CA ILE A 18 0.21 -1.37 -10.51
C ILE A 18 -0.35 -1.07 -9.12
N ILE A 19 -1.11 0.02 -8.96
CA ILE A 19 -1.64 0.40 -7.64
C ILE A 19 -2.57 -0.68 -7.08
N LYS A 20 -3.37 -1.35 -7.94
CA LYS A 20 -4.25 -2.44 -7.52
C LYS A 20 -3.45 -3.65 -7.00
N THR A 21 -2.36 -4.00 -7.67
CA THR A 21 -1.44 -5.07 -7.24
C THR A 21 -0.74 -4.69 -5.94
N PHE A 22 -0.30 -3.44 -5.81
CA PHE A 22 0.38 -2.94 -4.61
C PHE A 22 -0.56 -2.93 -3.40
N TYR A 23 -1.84 -2.55 -3.58
CA TYR A 23 -2.85 -2.58 -2.53
C TYR A 23 -3.04 -3.99 -1.95
N TRP A 24 -3.16 -5.01 -2.81
CA TRP A 24 -3.25 -6.41 -2.37
C TRP A 24 -1.98 -6.88 -1.66
N LEU A 25 -0.81 -6.45 -2.13
CA LEU A 25 0.47 -6.75 -1.48
C LEU A 25 0.58 -6.14 -0.09
N VAL A 26 0.11 -4.89 0.09
CA VAL A 26 0.08 -4.23 1.41
C VAL A 26 -0.88 -4.94 2.36
N ILE A 27 -2.06 -5.36 1.90
CA ILE A 27 -2.97 -6.18 2.73
C ILE A 27 -2.29 -7.48 3.15
N ALA A 28 -1.66 -8.18 2.20
CA ALA A 28 -0.98 -9.44 2.49
C ALA A 28 0.11 -9.24 3.55
N LEU A 29 0.90 -8.16 3.45
CA LEU A 29 1.89 -7.79 4.47
C LEU A 29 1.25 -7.50 5.82
N ILE A 30 0.16 -6.73 5.89
CA ILE A 30 -0.53 -6.43 7.15
C ILE A 30 -1.04 -7.73 7.81
N CYS A 31 -1.61 -8.64 7.03
CA CYS A 31 -2.02 -9.95 7.54
C CYS A 31 -0.82 -10.76 8.07
N LEU A 32 0.29 -10.76 7.35
CA LEU A 32 1.49 -11.52 7.70
C LEU A 32 2.17 -10.95 8.96
N PHE A 33 2.28 -9.63 9.06
CA PHE A 33 2.76 -8.93 10.25
C PHE A 33 1.83 -9.14 11.44
N GLY A 34 0.51 -9.03 11.22
CA GLY A 34 -0.49 -9.31 12.24
C GLY A 34 -0.38 -10.71 12.82
N LEU A 35 -0.26 -11.71 11.94
CA LEU A 35 -0.08 -13.10 12.35
C LEU A 35 1.24 -13.29 13.12
N SER A 36 2.33 -12.67 12.64
CA SER A 36 3.62 -12.70 13.34
C SER A 36 3.56 -12.04 14.73
N GLY A 37 2.79 -10.96 14.87
CA GLY A 37 2.58 -10.25 16.13
C GLY A 37 1.80 -11.10 17.14
N ILE A 38 0.81 -11.85 16.67
CA ILE A 38 0.08 -12.83 17.50
C ILE A 38 1.04 -13.92 18.00
N PHE A 39 1.82 -14.55 17.12
CA PHE A 39 2.82 -15.56 17.53
C PHE A 39 3.86 -14.98 18.50
N SER A 40 4.32 -13.74 18.27
CA SER A 40 5.25 -13.05 19.15
C SER A 40 4.65 -12.78 20.52
N GLY A 41 3.39 -12.34 20.59
CA GLY A 41 2.65 -12.11 21.84
C GLY A 41 2.47 -13.39 22.65
N LEU A 42 2.13 -14.51 22.00
CA LEU A 42 2.08 -15.82 22.67
C LEU A 42 3.45 -16.25 23.20
N ALA A 43 4.53 -16.05 22.43
CA ALA A 43 5.88 -16.38 22.87
C ALA A 43 6.33 -15.52 24.06
N THR A 44 5.99 -14.23 24.08
CA THR A 44 6.31 -13.34 25.20
C THR A 44 5.52 -13.66 26.47
N MET A 45 4.33 -14.27 26.36
CA MET A 45 3.58 -14.75 27.54
C MET A 45 4.34 -15.84 28.31
N ALA A 46 5.21 -16.62 27.65
CA ALA A 46 6.03 -17.63 28.31
C ALA A 46 7.11 -17.03 29.24
N ILE A 47 7.53 -15.79 28.99
CA ILE A 47 8.53 -15.06 29.80
C ILE A 47 7.82 -14.11 30.78
N SER A 48 6.83 -13.37 30.29
CA SER A 48 6.06 -12.42 31.09
C SER A 48 4.60 -12.41 30.61
N PRO A 49 3.67 -12.99 31.40
CA PRO A 49 2.26 -13.08 31.00
C PRO A 49 1.63 -11.70 30.71
N PHE A 50 1.99 -10.69 31.51
CA PHE A 50 1.50 -9.33 31.34
C PHE A 50 2.07 -8.62 30.09
N GLY A 51 3.35 -8.84 29.79
CA GLY A 51 4.00 -8.28 28.59
C GLY A 51 3.44 -8.91 27.32
N GLY A 52 3.30 -10.23 27.28
CA GLY A 52 2.69 -10.94 26.15
C GLY A 52 1.23 -10.53 25.91
N PHE A 53 0.46 -10.27 26.96
CA PHE A 53 -0.92 -9.76 26.84
C PHE A 53 -0.99 -8.38 26.19
N LEU A 54 -0.10 -7.45 26.57
CA LEU A 54 -0.02 -6.13 25.93
C LEU A 54 0.41 -6.23 24.45
N VAL A 55 1.38 -7.09 24.15
CA VAL A 55 1.82 -7.34 22.77
C VAL A 55 0.69 -7.92 21.92
N LEU A 56 -0.07 -8.88 22.47
CA LEU A 56 -1.22 -9.47 21.79
C LEU A 56 -2.30 -8.42 21.48
N LEU A 57 -2.68 -7.60 22.47
CA LEU A 57 -3.65 -6.51 22.27
C LEU A 57 -3.16 -5.49 21.24
N SER A 58 -1.89 -5.09 21.33
CA SER A 58 -1.29 -4.16 20.37
C SER A 58 -1.23 -4.72 18.95
N SER A 59 -1.05 -6.04 18.80
CA SER A 59 -1.03 -6.72 17.50
C SER A 59 -2.41 -6.77 16.86
N ILE A 60 -3.46 -7.03 17.64
CA ILE A 60 -4.84 -6.97 17.13
C ILE A 60 -5.19 -5.53 16.74
N ALA A 61 -4.85 -4.55 17.58
CA ALA A 61 -5.07 -3.15 17.27
C ALA A 61 -4.31 -2.69 16.02
N SER A 62 -3.05 -3.13 15.84
CA SER A 62 -2.22 -2.75 14.70
C SER A 62 -2.71 -3.36 13.38
N ILE A 63 -3.34 -4.54 13.39
CA ILE A 63 -4.02 -5.10 12.21
C ILE A 63 -5.17 -4.20 11.79
N VAL A 64 -6.05 -3.81 12.72
CA VAL A 64 -7.21 -2.97 12.43
C VAL A 64 -6.77 -1.61 11.90
N VAL A 65 -5.84 -0.95 12.60
CA VAL A 65 -5.28 0.34 12.19
C VAL A 65 -4.55 0.20 10.85
N GLY A 66 -3.79 -0.86 10.66
CA GLY A 66 -3.05 -1.14 9.42
C GLY A 66 -3.98 -1.28 8.21
N ILE A 67 -5.10 -2.00 8.35
CA ILE A 67 -6.09 -2.16 7.28
C ILE A 67 -6.73 -0.81 6.93
N VAL A 68 -7.16 -0.04 7.93
CA VAL A 68 -7.78 1.28 7.72
C VAL A 68 -6.77 2.24 7.09
N PHE A 69 -5.54 2.29 7.60
CA PHE A 69 -4.48 3.13 7.06
C PHE A 69 -4.12 2.77 5.62
N SER A 70 -4.04 1.47 5.30
CA SER A 70 -3.82 0.99 3.94
C SER A 70 -4.88 1.46 2.96
N ARG A 71 -6.17 1.45 3.37
CA ARG A 71 -7.26 1.99 2.55
C ARG A 71 -7.09 3.47 2.26
N ILE A 72 -6.83 4.27 3.29
CA ILE A 72 -6.63 5.72 3.17
C ILE A 72 -5.43 6.01 2.25
N ALA A 73 -4.30 5.33 2.47
CA ALA A 73 -3.11 5.50 1.65
C ALA A 73 -3.36 5.11 0.18
N ALA A 74 -4.03 3.98 -0.07
CA ALA A 74 -4.35 3.53 -1.42
C ALA A 74 -5.29 4.51 -2.16
N GLU A 75 -6.30 5.05 -1.48
CA GLU A 75 -7.20 6.05 -2.04
C GLU A 75 -6.47 7.36 -2.37
N LEU A 76 -5.63 7.86 -1.45
CA LEU A 76 -4.83 9.07 -1.70
C LEU A 76 -3.90 8.91 -2.90
N ILE A 77 -3.21 7.78 -2.99
CA ILE A 77 -2.34 7.46 -4.13
C ILE A 77 -3.16 7.45 -5.44
N LEU A 78 -4.31 6.77 -5.45
CA LEU A 78 -5.20 6.73 -6.62
C LEU A 78 -5.69 8.11 -7.05
N ILE A 79 -6.06 8.97 -6.10
CA ILE A 79 -6.53 10.33 -6.38
C ILE A 79 -5.41 11.16 -7.01
N VAL A 80 -4.20 11.12 -6.44
CA VAL A 80 -3.04 11.84 -6.98
C VAL A 80 -2.75 11.41 -8.42
N PHE A 81 -2.76 10.10 -8.69
CA PHE A 81 -2.55 9.60 -10.04
C PHE A 81 -3.66 9.99 -11.01
N ARG A 82 -4.92 9.90 -10.58
CA ARG A 82 -6.07 10.34 -11.40
C ARG A 82 -5.95 11.81 -11.80
N ILE A 83 -5.52 12.68 -10.88
CA ILE A 83 -5.30 14.10 -11.17
C ILE A 83 -4.20 14.29 -12.24
N ASN A 84 -3.08 13.58 -12.13
CA ASN A 84 -1.99 13.63 -13.10
C ASN A 84 -2.46 13.23 -14.52
N GLU A 85 -3.31 12.20 -14.60
CA GLU A 85 -3.85 11.73 -15.89
C GLU A 85 -4.78 12.77 -16.53
N HIS A 86 -5.66 13.40 -15.75
CA HIS A 86 -6.54 14.47 -16.23
C HIS A 86 -5.78 15.71 -16.73
N LEU A 87 -4.72 16.12 -16.03
CA LEU A 87 -3.87 17.25 -16.45
C LEU A 87 -3.06 16.94 -17.72
N GLY A 88 -2.64 15.69 -17.90
CA GLY A 88 -1.99 15.22 -19.12
C GLY A 88 -2.90 15.30 -20.36
N ALA A 89 -4.20 15.04 -20.20
CA ALA A 89 -5.18 15.11 -21.29
C ALA A 89 -5.45 16.55 -21.76
N ILE A 90 -5.42 17.54 -20.85
CA ILE A 90 -5.64 18.96 -21.19
C ILE A 90 -4.45 19.52 -21.99
N ARG A 91 -3.22 19.08 -21.69
CA ARG A 91 -2.01 19.48 -22.44
C ARG A 91 -2.02 18.99 -23.90
N ASP A 92 -2.49 17.76 -24.14
CA ASP A 92 -2.62 17.20 -25.49
C ASP A 92 -3.65 17.95 -26.34
N GLN A 93 -4.77 18.34 -25.75
CA GLN A 93 -5.84 19.08 -26.45
C GLN A 93 -5.46 20.54 -26.75
N GLY A 94 -4.61 21.16 -25.93
CA GLY A 94 -4.11 22.52 -26.18
C GLY A 94 -2.98 22.61 -27.22
N GLY A 95 -2.33 21.50 -27.56
CA GLY A 95 -1.18 21.46 -28.46
C GLY A 95 -1.51 21.27 -29.95
N GLY A 96 -2.71 20.83 -30.29
CA GLY A 96 -3.13 20.54 -31.68
C GLY A 96 -3.76 21.71 -32.45
N ALA A 97 -3.78 22.91 -31.87
CA ALA A 97 -4.42 24.09 -32.47
C ALA A 97 -3.44 25.06 -33.17
N ARG A 98 -2.25 24.61 -33.56
CA ARG A 98 -1.30 25.39 -34.36
C ARG A 98 -0.66 24.56 -35.46
#